data_AF-A0A953M8Y7-F1
#
_entry.id   AF-A0A953M8Y7-F1
#
_cell.length_a   1.000
_cell.length_b   1.000
_cell.length_c   1.000
_cell.angle_alpha   90.00
_cell.angle_beta   90.00
_cell.angle_gamma   90.00
#
_symmetry.space_group_name_H-M   'P 1'
#
loop_
_entity.id
_entity.type
_entity.pdbx_description
1 polymer ?
#
loop_
_entity_poly.entity_id
_entity_poly.type
_entity_poly.pdbx_seq_one_letter_code
_entity_poly.pdbx_strand_id
1 'polypeptide(L)'
;GQYLIGAGVAQRDFNSFGSRRGNDRVMTRGTFANVRVKNRIAKDGDTQPEGGWTRNFTKGGTLAEAPVEYIYDAAMDYKAEGVPLVVIAGKDYGMGSSRDWAAKGTMLLGVRAVIAESFERIHRSNLVFMGVLPLVFKAGDSAQSLGINGDETFDIALPENVEPLQDITVNATRPDGATFEFRAKLRIDTAVELEYSRNGGILQTVIRKKLNEAKQLA
;
A
#
# COMPACT_ATOMS: atom_id res chain seq x y z
N GLY A 1 6.61 -19.61 0.42
CA GLY A 1 6.96 -21.03 0.26
C GLY A 1 5.96 -21.76 -0.62
N GLN A 2 4.69 -21.81 -0.21
CA GLN A 2 3.64 -22.63 -0.85
C GLN A 2 3.55 -22.49 -2.37
N TYR A 3 3.63 -21.27 -2.91
CA TYR A 3 3.65 -21.05 -4.37
C TYR A 3 4.78 -21.81 -5.09
N LEU A 4 6.00 -21.82 -4.52
CA LEU A 4 7.15 -22.50 -5.11
C LEU A 4 6.99 -24.02 -5.03
N ILE A 5 6.48 -24.53 -3.90
CA ILE A 5 6.18 -25.96 -3.72
C ILE A 5 5.13 -26.41 -4.74
N GLY A 6 4.03 -25.66 -4.88
CA GLY A 6 2.99 -25.94 -5.87
C GLY A 6 3.47 -25.85 -7.32
N ALA A 7 4.58 -25.15 -7.57
CA ALA A 7 5.26 -25.09 -8.86
C ALA A 7 6.37 -26.15 -9.03
N GLY A 8 6.49 -27.11 -8.11
CA GLY A 8 7.47 -28.21 -8.17
C GLY A 8 8.88 -27.82 -7.74
N VAL A 9 9.08 -26.67 -7.11
CA VAL A 9 10.40 -26.23 -6.61
C VAL A 9 10.61 -26.77 -5.21
N ALA A 10 11.67 -27.56 -5.01
CA ALA A 10 12.04 -28.07 -3.69
C ALA A 10 12.47 -26.94 -2.75
N GLN A 11 12.27 -27.11 -1.44
CA GLN A 11 12.55 -26.07 -0.44
C GLN A 11 14.02 -25.61 -0.45
N ARG A 12 14.96 -26.55 -0.63
CA ARG A 12 16.40 -26.23 -0.76
C ARG A 12 16.72 -25.31 -1.94
N ASP A 13 15.84 -25.29 -2.96
CA ASP A 13 16.00 -24.52 -4.19
C ASP A 13 15.19 -23.22 -4.17
N PHE A 14 14.56 -22.84 -3.04
CA PHE A 14 13.83 -21.58 -2.94
C PHE A 14 14.68 -20.36 -3.27
N ASN A 15 15.94 -20.37 -2.83
CA ASN A 15 16.88 -19.25 -2.93
C ASN A 15 16.33 -17.98 -2.21
N SER A 16 17.02 -16.85 -2.31
CA SER A 16 16.61 -15.59 -1.69
C SER A 16 15.54 -14.87 -2.52
N PHE A 17 14.73 -14.00 -1.89
CA PHE A 17 13.84 -13.08 -2.63
C PHE A 17 14.61 -12.23 -3.65
N GLY A 18 15.86 -11.84 -3.35
CA GLY A 18 16.72 -11.08 -4.27
C GLY A 18 16.94 -11.80 -5.60
N SER A 19 17.18 -13.11 -5.56
CA SER A 19 17.35 -13.95 -6.77
C SER A 19 16.06 -14.10 -7.59
N ARG A 20 14.90 -13.82 -6.99
CA ARG A 20 13.57 -13.99 -7.59
C ARG A 20 12.95 -12.68 -8.05
N ARG A 21 13.71 -11.57 -8.09
CA ARG A 21 13.21 -10.23 -8.45
C ARG A 21 12.55 -10.12 -9.83
N GLY A 22 12.84 -11.04 -10.75
CA GLY A 22 12.18 -11.13 -12.06
C GLY A 22 10.84 -11.85 -12.06
N ASN A 23 10.39 -12.39 -10.92
CA ASN A 23 9.15 -13.14 -10.80
C ASN A 23 8.18 -12.42 -9.86
N ASP A 24 7.18 -11.76 -10.45
CA ASP A 24 6.19 -10.97 -9.71
C ASP A 24 5.34 -11.79 -8.75
N ARG A 25 5.03 -13.04 -9.11
CA ARG A 25 4.24 -13.95 -8.28
C ARG A 25 4.94 -14.28 -6.98
N VAL A 26 6.28 -14.39 -6.99
CA VAL A 26 7.08 -14.59 -5.78
C VAL A 26 7.22 -13.29 -5.01
N MET A 27 7.55 -12.20 -5.69
CA MET A 27 7.89 -10.94 -5.01
C MET A 27 6.67 -10.25 -4.38
N THR A 28 5.50 -10.37 -4.99
CA THR A 28 4.24 -9.88 -4.40
C THR A 28 3.93 -10.63 -3.11
N ARG A 29 4.11 -11.95 -3.09
CA ARG A 29 3.99 -12.78 -1.86
C ARG A 29 5.03 -12.45 -0.79
N GLY A 30 6.18 -11.92 -1.19
CA GLY A 30 7.24 -11.45 -0.29
C GLY A 30 7.02 -10.03 0.24
N THR A 31 6.00 -9.32 -0.25
CA THR A 31 5.73 -7.94 0.14
C THR A 31 5.10 -7.92 1.54
N PHE A 32 5.65 -7.08 2.43
CA PHE A 32 5.33 -7.06 3.87
C PHE A 32 5.56 -8.39 4.62
N ALA A 33 6.18 -9.39 4.01
CA ALA A 33 6.40 -10.71 4.61
C ALA A 33 7.70 -10.83 5.44
N ASN A 34 8.32 -9.71 5.82
CA ASN A 34 9.52 -9.76 6.65
C ASN A 34 9.16 -10.28 8.05
N VAL A 35 9.94 -11.23 8.55
CA VAL A 35 9.71 -11.93 9.82
C VAL A 35 9.67 -11.02 11.05
N ARG A 36 10.13 -9.76 10.95
CA ARG A 36 10.12 -8.77 12.03
C ARG A 36 9.01 -7.72 11.91
N VAL A 37 8.17 -7.79 10.87
CA VAL A 37 7.04 -6.86 10.73
C VAL A 37 6.08 -7.09 11.89
N LYS A 38 5.60 -6.01 12.49
CA LYS A 38 4.57 -6.02 13.53
C LYS A 38 3.38 -5.23 13.02
N ASN A 39 2.28 -5.92 12.76
CA ASN A 39 1.05 -5.28 12.30
C ASN A 39 0.11 -5.06 13.48
N ARG A 40 -0.33 -3.82 13.72
CA ARG A 40 -1.17 -3.47 14.89
C ARG A 40 -2.55 -4.12 14.81
N ILE A 41 -3.13 -4.20 13.60
CA ILE A 41 -4.42 -4.86 13.42
C ILE A 41 -4.35 -6.38 13.53
N ALA A 42 -3.17 -6.99 13.38
CA ALA A 42 -3.00 -8.43 13.55
C ALA A 42 -2.91 -8.88 15.03
N LYS A 43 -3.05 -7.95 15.98
CA LYS A 43 -3.01 -8.27 17.42
C LYS A 43 -4.17 -9.19 17.77
N ASP A 44 -3.89 -10.31 18.43
CA ASP A 44 -4.87 -11.28 18.91
C ASP A 44 -4.67 -11.54 20.41
N GLY A 45 -5.68 -11.20 21.22
CA GLY A 45 -5.53 -11.06 22.67
C GLY A 45 -4.39 -10.07 23.02
N ASP A 46 -3.43 -10.53 23.82
CA ASP A 46 -2.22 -9.75 24.17
C ASP A 46 -1.02 -9.98 23.23
N THR A 47 -1.19 -10.84 22.23
CA THR A 47 -0.09 -11.21 21.34
C THR A 47 -0.15 -10.39 20.06
N GLN A 48 0.98 -9.79 19.68
CA GLN A 48 1.16 -9.19 18.36
C GLN A 48 2.13 -10.08 17.56
N PRO A 49 1.65 -10.86 16.59
CA PRO A 49 2.51 -11.77 15.83
C PRO A 49 3.54 -10.99 15.01
N GLU A 50 4.77 -11.51 14.96
CA GLU A 50 5.80 -11.01 14.05
C GLU A 50 5.71 -11.73 12.70
N GLY A 51 5.89 -10.98 11.60
CA GLY A 51 5.79 -11.50 10.25
C GLY A 51 4.77 -10.75 9.38
N GLY A 52 4.52 -11.29 8.19
CA GLY A 52 3.55 -10.72 7.24
C GLY A 52 2.10 -11.06 7.57
N TRP A 53 1.66 -10.76 8.79
CA TRP A 53 0.32 -11.03 9.29
C TRP A 53 -0.57 -9.78 9.23
N THR A 54 -1.86 -9.98 9.01
CA THR A 54 -2.88 -8.93 9.03
C THR A 54 -4.26 -9.51 9.37
N ARG A 55 -5.27 -8.64 9.55
CA ARG A 55 -6.67 -9.07 9.65
C ARG A 55 -7.36 -8.90 8.31
N ASN A 56 -8.20 -9.86 7.98
CA ASN A 56 -8.92 -9.89 6.71
C ASN A 56 -10.38 -9.51 6.92
N PHE A 57 -10.72 -8.22 6.76
CA PHE A 57 -12.07 -7.75 7.05
C PHE A 57 -13.12 -8.12 5.99
N THR A 58 -12.72 -8.73 4.87
CA THR A 58 -13.69 -9.35 3.94
C THR A 58 -14.38 -10.56 4.55
N LYS A 59 -13.77 -11.17 5.59
CA LYS A 59 -14.29 -12.34 6.32
C LYS A 59 -14.86 -12.00 7.70
N GLY A 60 -14.96 -10.71 8.05
CA GLY A 60 -15.50 -10.22 9.32
C GLY A 60 -15.38 -8.70 9.42
N GLY A 61 -16.43 -7.98 9.79
CA GLY A 61 -16.49 -6.53 9.63
C GLY A 61 -15.75 -5.72 10.69
N THR A 62 -15.22 -6.38 11.72
CA THR A 62 -14.61 -5.75 12.89
C THR A 62 -13.29 -6.41 13.26
N LEU A 63 -12.47 -5.74 14.08
CA LEU A 63 -11.25 -6.34 14.65
C LEU A 63 -11.51 -7.65 15.40
N ALA A 64 -12.69 -7.83 16.01
CA ALA A 64 -13.02 -9.03 16.77
C ALA A 64 -13.37 -10.23 15.87
N GLU A 65 -13.97 -9.97 14.70
CA GLU A 65 -14.49 -11.01 13.81
C GLU A 65 -13.50 -11.41 12.70
N ALA A 66 -12.74 -10.44 12.19
CA ALA A 66 -11.85 -10.66 11.06
C ALA A 66 -10.69 -11.62 11.43
N PRO A 67 -10.49 -12.73 10.70
CA PRO A 67 -9.42 -13.68 10.98
C PRO A 67 -8.05 -13.07 10.71
N VAL A 68 -7.03 -13.52 11.46
CA VAL A 68 -5.63 -13.18 11.21
C VAL A 68 -5.04 -14.13 10.16
N GLU A 69 -4.57 -13.59 9.04
CA GLU A 69 -4.04 -14.32 7.90
C GLU A 69 -2.76 -13.66 7.35
N TYR A 70 -2.10 -14.30 6.37
CA TYR A 70 -0.99 -13.66 5.68
C TYR A 70 -1.48 -12.49 4.82
N ILE A 71 -0.71 -11.40 4.80
CA ILE A 71 -1.02 -10.18 4.05
C ILE A 71 -1.32 -10.45 2.58
N TYR A 72 -0.56 -11.35 1.94
CA TYR A 72 -0.80 -11.69 0.55
C TYR A 72 -2.18 -12.31 0.34
N ASP A 73 -2.58 -13.25 1.20
CA ASP A 73 -3.84 -13.97 1.06
C ASP A 73 -5.03 -13.02 1.29
N ALA A 74 -5.00 -12.22 2.36
CA ALA A 74 -5.99 -11.18 2.60
C ALA A 74 -6.08 -10.20 1.42
N ALA A 75 -4.95 -9.72 0.92
CA ALA A 75 -4.92 -8.80 -0.23
C ALA A 75 -5.52 -9.40 -1.51
N MET A 76 -5.41 -10.71 -1.72
CA MET A 76 -6.05 -11.37 -2.87
C MET A 76 -7.57 -11.45 -2.70
N ASP A 77 -8.08 -11.64 -1.48
CA ASP A 77 -9.53 -11.62 -1.20
C ASP A 77 -10.10 -10.21 -1.46
N TYR A 78 -9.47 -9.16 -0.93
CA TYR A 78 -9.83 -7.76 -1.23
C TYR A 78 -9.82 -7.46 -2.74
N LYS A 79 -8.81 -7.97 -3.45
CA LYS A 79 -8.71 -7.78 -4.89
C LYS A 79 -9.82 -8.51 -5.65
N ALA A 80 -10.25 -9.69 -5.20
CA ALA A 80 -11.37 -10.42 -5.80
C ALA A 80 -12.69 -9.67 -5.61
N GLU A 81 -12.86 -8.98 -4.48
CA GLU A 81 -14.04 -8.13 -4.19
C GLU A 81 -13.96 -6.74 -4.83
N GLY A 82 -12.83 -6.39 -5.47
CA GLY A 82 -12.63 -5.08 -6.08
C GLY A 82 -12.46 -3.94 -5.06
N VAL A 83 -12.17 -4.27 -3.80
CA VAL A 83 -12.03 -3.29 -2.72
C VAL A 83 -10.57 -2.79 -2.65
N PRO A 84 -10.33 -1.48 -2.77
CA PRO A 84 -8.98 -0.92 -2.69
C PRO A 84 -8.43 -0.94 -1.26
N LEU A 85 -7.11 -1.04 -1.13
CA LEU A 85 -6.43 -1.08 0.17
C LEU A 85 -5.70 0.22 0.50
N VAL A 86 -5.56 0.51 1.79
CA VAL A 86 -4.75 1.59 2.35
C VAL A 86 -3.77 1.02 3.38
N VAL A 87 -2.55 1.56 3.42
CA VAL A 87 -1.59 1.28 4.49
C VAL A 87 -1.50 2.48 5.43
N ILE A 88 -1.63 2.27 6.73
CA ILE A 88 -1.36 3.27 7.76
C ILE A 88 0.01 2.97 8.38
N ALA A 89 0.88 3.98 8.49
CA ALA A 89 2.23 3.83 9.00
C ALA A 89 2.64 4.98 9.94
N GLY A 90 3.70 4.74 10.71
CA GLY A 90 4.30 5.76 11.58
C GLY A 90 5.33 6.61 10.83
N LYS A 91 6.42 6.95 11.52
CA LYS A 91 7.53 7.73 10.99
C LYS A 91 8.46 6.90 10.11
N ASP A 92 9.13 7.60 9.19
CA ASP A 92 10.19 7.11 8.31
C ASP A 92 9.77 5.88 7.50
N TYR A 93 8.52 5.88 7.02
CA TYR A 93 7.99 4.79 6.21
C TYR A 93 8.83 4.62 4.94
N GLY A 94 9.34 3.40 4.75
CA GLY A 94 10.22 3.06 3.64
C GLY A 94 11.72 3.22 3.91
N MET A 95 12.13 3.51 5.14
CA MET A 95 13.55 3.57 5.50
C MET A 95 14.27 2.24 5.22
N GLY A 96 15.49 2.33 4.68
CA GLY A 96 16.35 1.20 4.39
C GLY A 96 16.86 1.22 2.95
N SER A 97 17.39 0.10 2.47
CA SER A 97 17.85 0.02 1.08
C SER A 97 16.65 0.15 0.13
N SER A 98 16.73 1.12 -0.78
CA SER A 98 15.76 1.31 -1.83
C SER A 98 15.67 0.03 -2.66
N ARG A 99 14.52 -0.64 -2.57
CA ARG A 99 14.21 -1.86 -3.32
C ARG A 99 12.98 -1.55 -4.16
N ASP A 100 13.10 -1.60 -5.49
CA ASP A 100 11.99 -1.29 -6.41
C ASP A 100 10.71 -2.07 -6.08
N TRP A 101 10.88 -3.28 -5.54
CA TRP A 101 9.79 -4.15 -5.11
C TRP A 101 9.00 -3.65 -3.91
N ALA A 102 9.53 -2.74 -3.09
CA ALA A 102 8.80 -2.16 -1.97
C ALA A 102 7.57 -1.36 -2.48
N ALA A 103 7.70 -0.63 -3.59
CA ALA A 103 6.57 0.07 -4.19
C ALA A 103 5.77 -0.82 -5.17
N LYS A 104 6.46 -1.60 -6.03
CA LYS A 104 5.78 -2.50 -6.99
C LYS A 104 4.90 -3.54 -6.28
N GLY A 105 5.43 -4.14 -5.21
CA GLY A 105 4.70 -5.10 -4.39
C GLY A 105 3.48 -4.48 -3.74
N THR A 106 3.63 -3.30 -3.13
CA THR A 106 2.54 -2.53 -2.51
C THR A 106 1.40 -2.28 -3.51
N MET A 107 1.73 -1.81 -4.71
CA MET A 107 0.75 -1.63 -5.80
C MET A 107 0.12 -2.97 -6.24
N LEU A 108 0.90 -4.04 -6.39
CA LEU A 108 0.39 -5.35 -6.86
C LEU A 108 -0.52 -6.05 -5.82
N LEU A 109 -0.34 -5.75 -4.53
CA LEU A 109 -1.27 -6.15 -3.47
C LEU A 109 -2.61 -5.38 -3.54
N GLY A 110 -2.72 -4.32 -4.35
CA GLY A 110 -3.96 -3.54 -4.47
C GLY A 110 -4.01 -2.29 -3.58
N VAL A 111 -2.90 -1.93 -2.93
CA VAL A 111 -2.81 -0.69 -2.15
C VAL A 111 -2.88 0.52 -3.07
N ARG A 112 -3.79 1.45 -2.79
CA ARG A 112 -3.99 2.69 -3.55
C ARG A 112 -3.43 3.92 -2.85
N ALA A 113 -3.31 3.88 -1.53
CA ALA A 113 -2.69 4.95 -0.75
C ALA A 113 -1.92 4.41 0.45
N VAL A 114 -0.91 5.18 0.86
CA VAL A 114 -0.21 5.01 2.13
C VAL A 114 -0.35 6.31 2.90
N ILE A 115 -0.85 6.25 4.13
CA ILE A 115 -0.94 7.39 5.05
C ILE A 115 0.07 7.18 6.17
N ALA A 116 1.05 8.06 6.28
CA ALA A 116 2.16 7.93 7.23
C ALA A 116 2.45 9.22 7.99
N GLU A 117 3.16 9.14 9.12
CA GLU A 117 3.66 10.36 9.79
C GLU A 117 4.82 10.99 9.02
N SER A 118 5.67 10.19 8.39
CA SER A 118 6.70 10.65 7.45
C SER A 118 7.14 9.52 6.52
N PHE A 119 7.81 9.88 5.43
CA PHE A 119 8.37 8.93 4.45
C PHE A 119 9.87 9.14 4.29
N GLU A 120 10.59 8.05 4.02
CA GLU A 120 11.90 8.14 3.38
C GLU A 120 11.72 8.71 1.95
N ARG A 121 12.62 9.63 1.57
CA ARG A 121 12.52 10.44 0.35
C ARG A 121 12.41 9.61 -0.92
N ILE A 122 13.27 8.60 -1.10
CA ILE A 122 13.31 7.76 -2.30
C ILE A 122 12.08 6.84 -2.35
N HIS A 123 11.71 6.25 -1.21
CA HIS A 123 10.56 5.37 -1.14
C HIS A 123 9.26 6.10 -1.49
N ARG A 124 9.07 7.33 -1.00
CA ARG A 124 7.94 8.19 -1.37
C ARG A 124 7.84 8.36 -2.89
N SER A 125 8.95 8.70 -3.57
CA SER A 125 8.95 8.82 -5.03
C SER A 125 8.56 7.51 -5.71
N ASN A 126 9.07 6.37 -5.22
CA ASN A 126 8.77 5.06 -5.79
C ASN A 126 7.27 4.71 -5.69
N LEU A 127 6.59 5.08 -4.60
CA LEU A 127 5.14 4.91 -4.47
C LEU A 127 4.39 5.70 -5.55
N VAL A 128 4.73 6.98 -5.71
CA VAL A 128 4.14 7.83 -6.77
C VAL A 128 4.38 7.23 -8.15
N PHE A 129 5.59 6.74 -8.42
CA PHE A 129 5.92 6.11 -9.70
C PHE A 129 5.08 4.86 -9.98
N MET A 130 4.63 4.15 -8.94
CA MET A 130 3.72 3.01 -9.06
C MET A 130 2.24 3.40 -8.97
N GLY A 131 1.92 4.69 -8.92
CA GLY A 131 0.53 5.17 -8.83
C GLY A 131 -0.10 5.03 -7.44
N VAL A 132 0.69 4.77 -6.40
CA VAL A 132 0.22 4.73 -5.00
C VAL A 132 0.38 6.12 -4.39
N LEU A 133 -0.69 6.63 -3.76
CA LEU A 133 -0.71 7.99 -3.21
C LEU A 133 -0.02 8.03 -1.83
N PRO A 134 1.07 8.79 -1.65
CA PRO A 134 1.66 9.01 -0.34
C PRO A 134 0.98 10.20 0.34
N LEU A 135 0.33 9.98 1.47
CA LEU A 135 -0.27 11.02 2.30
C LEU A 135 0.47 11.11 3.63
N VAL A 136 0.75 12.34 4.08
CA VAL A 136 1.37 12.60 5.37
C VAL A 136 0.37 13.26 6.31
N PHE A 137 0.20 12.71 7.50
CA PHE A 137 -0.59 13.35 8.57
C PHE A 137 -0.12 14.80 8.80
N LYS A 138 -1.03 15.70 9.19
CA LYS A 138 -0.62 17.07 9.55
C LYS A 138 0.26 17.06 10.80
N ALA A 139 0.99 18.14 11.03
CA ALA A 139 1.87 18.24 12.19
C ALA A 139 1.07 18.06 13.49
N GLY A 140 1.47 17.07 14.30
CA GLY A 140 0.76 16.69 15.53
C GLY A 140 -0.24 15.54 15.37
N ASP A 141 -0.63 15.20 14.14
CA ASP A 141 -1.53 14.10 13.86
C ASP A 141 -0.78 12.78 13.64
N SER A 142 -1.42 11.70 14.05
CA SER A 142 -0.97 10.31 13.88
C SER A 142 -2.18 9.39 13.94
N ALA A 143 -2.01 8.13 13.57
CA ALA A 143 -3.07 7.14 13.76
C ALA A 143 -3.54 7.06 15.23
N GLN A 144 -2.62 7.23 16.18
CA GLN A 144 -2.95 7.17 17.61
C GLN A 144 -3.70 8.41 18.10
N SER A 145 -3.26 9.62 17.73
CA SER A 145 -3.92 10.86 18.17
C SER A 145 -5.31 11.05 17.55
N LEU A 146 -5.52 10.51 16.34
CA LEU A 146 -6.82 10.52 15.67
C LEU A 146 -7.74 9.35 16.08
N GLY A 147 -7.25 8.41 16.89
CA GLY A 147 -8.02 7.24 17.32
C GLY A 147 -8.38 6.29 16.17
N ILE A 148 -7.47 6.12 15.21
CA ILE A 148 -7.58 5.14 14.12
C ILE A 148 -7.25 3.75 14.69
N ASN A 149 -8.23 2.84 14.62
CA ASN A 149 -8.12 1.46 15.09
C ASN A 149 -7.63 0.51 13.97
N GLY A 150 -7.94 0.84 12.71
CA GLY A 150 -7.56 0.10 11.51
C GLY A 150 -8.64 -0.81 10.93
N ASP A 151 -9.85 -0.81 11.51
CA ASP A 151 -11.08 -1.40 10.94
C ASP A 151 -12.02 -0.37 10.33
N GLU A 152 -11.56 0.89 10.19
CA GLU A 152 -12.30 1.91 9.47
C GLU A 152 -12.18 1.75 7.95
N THR A 153 -13.21 2.20 7.23
CA THR A 153 -13.09 2.47 5.79
C THR A 153 -12.64 3.90 5.56
N PHE A 154 -11.77 4.11 4.58
CA PHE A 154 -11.18 5.42 4.28
C PHE A 154 -11.58 5.92 2.90
N ASP A 155 -12.24 7.09 2.86
CA ASP A 155 -12.53 7.83 1.65
C ASP A 155 -11.56 9.01 1.50
N ILE A 156 -10.72 8.96 0.47
CA ILE A 156 -9.72 9.99 0.18
C ILE A 156 -10.29 10.93 -0.89
N ALA A 157 -10.74 12.11 -0.48
CA ALA A 157 -11.43 13.06 -1.34
C ALA A 157 -10.44 13.82 -2.24
N LEU A 158 -10.07 13.24 -3.38
CA LEU A 158 -9.21 13.90 -4.37
C LEU A 158 -10.04 14.89 -5.20
N PRO A 159 -9.68 16.19 -5.23
CA PRO A 159 -10.31 17.15 -6.14
C PRO A 159 -9.95 16.84 -7.60
N GLU A 160 -10.76 17.31 -8.54
CA GLU A 160 -10.49 17.15 -9.98
C GLU A 160 -9.14 17.76 -10.37
N ASN A 161 -8.84 18.95 -9.84
CA ASN A 161 -7.59 19.66 -10.05
C ASN A 161 -6.71 19.59 -8.80
N VAL A 162 -6.03 18.45 -8.63
CA VAL A 162 -4.98 18.31 -7.62
C VAL A 162 -3.76 19.15 -7.98
N GLU A 163 -3.21 19.89 -7.02
CA GLU A 163 -1.91 20.56 -7.09
C GLU A 163 -0.83 19.80 -6.30
N PRO A 164 0.46 19.93 -6.65
CA PRO A 164 1.53 19.37 -5.84
C PRO A 164 1.46 19.83 -4.38
N LEU A 165 1.78 18.93 -3.45
CA LEU A 165 1.80 19.18 -1.99
C LEU A 165 0.47 19.61 -1.36
N GLN A 166 -0.64 19.45 -2.07
CA GLN A 166 -1.97 19.85 -1.61
C GLN A 166 -2.43 19.05 -0.39
N ASP A 167 -3.14 19.71 0.52
CA ASP A 167 -3.80 19.04 1.63
C ASP A 167 -5.14 18.43 1.16
N ILE A 168 -5.30 17.14 1.41
CA ILE A 168 -6.46 16.31 1.04
C ILE A 168 -7.25 15.96 2.30
N THR A 169 -8.57 15.96 2.19
CA THR A 169 -9.46 15.48 3.26
C THR A 169 -9.59 13.97 3.16
N VAL A 170 -9.45 13.28 4.29
CA VAL A 170 -9.68 11.86 4.44
C VAL A 170 -10.83 11.68 5.43
N ASN A 171 -11.90 11.01 4.98
CA ASN A 171 -13.02 10.65 5.83
C ASN A 171 -12.83 9.19 6.25
N ALA A 172 -12.92 8.93 7.54
CA ALA A 172 -12.86 7.59 8.11
C ALA A 172 -14.23 7.22 8.69
N THR A 173 -14.75 6.05 8.33
CA THR A 173 -16.02 5.51 8.83
C THR A 173 -15.75 4.25 9.63
N ARG A 174 -16.17 4.24 10.90
CA ARG A 174 -16.05 3.09 11.79
C ARG A 174 -17.11 2.02 11.50
N PRO A 175 -16.93 0.77 11.96
CA PRO A 175 -17.94 -0.27 11.80
C PRO A 175 -19.30 0.06 12.41
N ASP A 176 -19.35 0.90 13.45
CA ASP A 176 -20.60 1.38 14.07
C ASP A 176 -21.27 2.55 13.31
N GLY A 177 -20.68 2.98 12.21
CA GLY A 177 -21.14 4.10 11.38
C GLY A 177 -20.66 5.47 11.85
N ALA A 178 -19.94 5.58 12.98
CA ALA A 178 -19.39 6.85 13.42
C ALA A 178 -18.28 7.31 12.46
N THR A 179 -18.38 8.55 12.00
CA THR A 179 -17.43 9.15 11.07
C THR A 179 -16.54 10.18 11.73
N PHE A 180 -15.32 10.32 11.25
CA PHE A 180 -14.46 11.45 11.55
C PHE A 180 -13.63 11.82 10.32
N GLU A 181 -13.22 13.08 10.23
CA GLU A 181 -12.40 13.58 9.13
C GLU A 181 -11.06 14.09 9.65
N PHE A 182 -10.04 13.98 8.82
CA PHE A 182 -8.76 14.62 9.05
C PHE A 182 -8.15 15.09 7.73
N ARG A 183 -7.23 16.05 7.82
CA ARG A 183 -6.47 16.54 6.67
C ARG A 183 -5.14 15.80 6.61
N ALA A 184 -4.68 15.49 5.40
CA ALA A 184 -3.36 14.92 5.16
C ALA A 184 -2.72 15.56 3.94
N LYS A 185 -1.42 15.82 3.99
CA LYS A 185 -0.66 16.38 2.88
C LYS A 185 -0.40 15.30 1.84
N LEU A 186 -0.89 15.48 0.62
CA LEU A 186 -0.55 14.62 -0.51
C LEU A 186 0.89 14.92 -0.95
N ARG A 187 1.78 13.97 -0.71
CA ARG A 187 3.22 14.07 -1.00
C ARG A 187 3.56 13.72 -2.44
N ILE A 188 2.80 14.31 -3.37
CA ILE A 188 3.19 14.48 -4.76
C ILE A 188 3.91 15.82 -4.83
N ASP A 189 5.23 15.77 -4.96
CA ASP A 189 6.08 16.94 -4.68
C ASP A 189 6.28 17.82 -5.93
N THR A 190 5.98 17.30 -7.14
CA THR A 190 6.19 18.01 -8.41
C THR A 190 5.05 17.79 -9.40
N ALA A 191 4.92 18.67 -10.40
CA ALA A 191 3.95 18.52 -11.48
C ALA A 191 4.18 17.26 -12.34
N VAL A 192 5.44 16.86 -12.53
CA VAL A 192 5.80 15.63 -13.26
C VAL A 192 5.31 14.38 -12.51
N GLU A 193 5.50 14.36 -11.21
CA GLU A 193 4.97 13.29 -10.35
C GLU A 193 3.45 13.22 -10.36
N LEU A 194 2.79 14.38 -10.43
CA LEU A 194 1.34 14.45 -10.57
C LEU A 194 0.87 13.86 -11.91
N GLU A 195 1.57 14.15 -13.01
CA GLU A 195 1.31 13.53 -14.32
C GLU A 195 1.44 12.00 -14.25
N TYR A 196 2.48 11.49 -13.58
CA TYR A 196 2.64 10.05 -13.38
C TYR A 196 1.47 9.46 -12.59
N SER A 197 1.07 10.10 -11.49
CA SER A 197 -0.05 9.64 -10.67
C SER A 197 -1.37 9.60 -11.46
N ARG A 198 -1.69 10.65 -12.23
CA ARG A 198 -2.88 10.70 -13.11
C ARG A 198 -2.90 9.60 -14.15
N ASN A 199 -1.72 9.17 -14.60
CA ASN A 199 -1.61 8.08 -15.56
C ASN A 199 -1.65 6.68 -14.92
N GLY A 200 -1.74 6.57 -13.60
CA GLY A 200 -1.65 5.29 -12.88
C GLY A 200 -0.22 4.78 -12.74
N GLY A 201 0.78 5.65 -12.90
CA GLY A 201 2.21 5.36 -12.71
C GLY A 201 3.10 5.77 -13.88
N ILE A 202 4.40 5.77 -13.65
CA ILE A 202 5.44 6.18 -14.61
C ILE A 202 5.43 5.27 -15.86
N LEU A 203 5.28 3.96 -15.68
CA LEU A 203 5.28 2.99 -16.79
C LEU A 203 4.10 3.25 -17.74
N GLN A 204 2.92 3.49 -17.17
CA GLN A 204 1.72 3.81 -17.94
C GLN A 204 1.87 5.13 -18.68
N THR A 205 2.47 6.14 -18.03
CA THR A 205 2.77 7.44 -18.66
C THR A 205 3.65 7.27 -19.89
N VAL A 206 4.77 6.54 -19.75
CA VAL A 206 5.72 6.31 -20.84
C VAL A 206 5.07 5.56 -22.00
N ILE A 207 4.31 4.50 -21.72
CA ILE A 207 3.62 3.71 -22.76
C ILE A 207 2.60 4.56 -23.51
N ARG A 208 1.76 5.32 -22.79
CA ARG A 208 0.76 6.21 -23.41
C ARG A 208 1.40 7.28 -24.28
N LYS A 209 2.49 7.89 -23.81
CA LYS A 209 3.26 8.86 -24.57
C LYS A 209 3.79 8.26 -25.87
N LYS A 210 4.43 7.10 -25.81
CA LYS A 210 4.96 6.39 -26.99
C LYS A 210 3.87 5.99 -27.98
N LEU A 211 2.71 5.53 -27.48
CA LEU A 211 1.57 5.18 -28.33
C LEU A 211 0.99 6.42 -29.05
N ASN A 212 0.91 7.56 -28.37
CA ASN A 212 0.43 8.80 -28.96
C ASN A 212 1.41 9.36 -30.01
N GLU A 213 2.72 9.30 -29.73
CA GLU A 213 3.77 9.67 -30.70
C GLU A 213 3.66 8.81 -31.98
N ALA A 214 3.50 7.48 -31.83
CA ALA A 214 3.35 6.59 -32.97
C ALA A 214 2.10 6.88 -33.82
N LYS A 215 0.97 7.23 -33.18
CA LYS A 215 -0.28 7.60 -33.88
C LYS A 215 -0.17 8.91 -34.67
N GLN A 216 0.71 9.84 -34.27
CA GLN A 216 0.91 11.10 -35.00
C GLN A 216 1.79 10.93 -36.24
N LEU A 217 2.57 9.84 -36.30
CA LEU A 217 3.47 9.52 -37.41
C LEU A 217 2.83 8.63 -38.48
N ALA A 218 1.66 8.05 -38.20
CA ALA A 218 0.89 7.20 -39.10
C ALA A 218 -0.22 8.00 -39.79
#